data_AF-A0A3D2PAJ9-F1
#
_entry.id   AF-A0A3D2PAJ9-F1
#
_cell.length_a   1.000
_cell.length_b   1.000
_cell.length_c   1.000
_cell.angle_alpha   90.00
_cell.angle_beta   90.00
_cell.angle_gamma   90.00
#
_symmetry.space_group_name_H-M   'P 1'
#
loop_
_entity.id
_entity.type
_entity.pdbx_description
1 polymer ?
#
loop_
_entity_poly.entity_id
_entity_poly.type
_entity_poly.pdbx_seq_one_letter_code
_entity_poly.pdbx_strand_id
1 'polypeptide(L)'
;HSPLTTYLINAGIYIFEPEVFAYIPSGINYSLERGLFPLLLQNNLPLYGYIHNGYWLDIGTVEKYLQANFDLMNGKVSALRPLSPFRPL
;
A
#
# COMPACT_ATOMS: atom_id res chain seq x y z
N HIS A 1 -22.83 17.05 -5.59
CA HIS A 1 -21.36 16.92 -5.53
C HIS A 1 -20.93 15.98 -6.65
N SER A 2 -20.09 16.44 -7.57
CA SER A 2 -19.49 15.59 -8.62
C SER A 2 -18.46 14.64 -8.00
N PRO A 3 -18.36 13.38 -8.43
CA PRO A 3 -17.36 12.45 -7.90
C PRO A 3 -15.95 12.97 -8.20
N LEU A 4 -15.12 13.02 -7.16
CA LEU A 4 -13.67 13.25 -7.31
C LEU A 4 -13.06 11.96 -7.85
N THR A 5 -12.97 11.84 -9.17
CA THR A 5 -12.32 10.68 -9.81
C THR A 5 -10.83 11.00 -9.95
N THR A 6 -10.04 10.47 -9.03
CA THR A 6 -8.58 10.47 -9.15
C THR A 6 -8.10 9.15 -9.75
N TYR A 7 -6.93 9.16 -10.40
CA TYR A 7 -6.23 7.94 -10.84
C TYR A 7 -5.29 7.39 -9.76
N LEU A 8 -5.42 7.89 -8.52
CA LEU A 8 -4.66 7.45 -7.37
C LEU A 8 -5.38 6.32 -6.63
N ILE A 9 -4.60 5.40 -6.09
CA ILE A 9 -5.05 4.31 -5.23
C ILE A 9 -4.36 4.40 -3.87
N ASN A 10 -4.96 3.79 -2.85
CA ASN A 10 -4.29 3.58 -1.58
C ASN A 10 -3.29 2.42 -1.74
N ALA A 11 -2.01 2.70 -1.56
CA ALA A 11 -0.94 1.71 -1.70
C ALA A 11 -0.81 0.75 -0.51
N GLY A 12 -1.53 0.99 0.61
CA GLY A 12 -1.44 0.19 1.84
C GLY A 12 -0.14 0.36 2.62
N ILE A 13 0.63 1.42 2.34
CA ILE A 13 1.88 1.75 3.02
C ILE A 13 1.69 3.05 3.78
N TYR A 14 1.98 3.03 5.08
CA TYR A 14 1.75 4.15 5.97
C TYR A 14 2.95 4.37 6.88
N ILE A 15 3.21 5.63 7.22
CA ILE A 15 4.19 6.04 8.23
C ILE A 15 3.39 6.78 9.30
N PHE A 16 3.54 6.35 10.55
CA PHE A 16 2.80 6.89 11.69
C PHE A 16 3.75 7.36 12.78
N GLU A 17 3.43 8.49 13.39
CA GLU A 17 3.94 8.83 14.72
C GLU A 17 3.25 7.92 15.76
N PRO A 18 3.99 7.38 16.76
CA PRO A 18 3.45 6.41 17.71
C PRO A 18 2.19 6.88 18.47
N GLU A 19 2.07 8.17 18.72
CA GLU A 19 0.96 8.79 19.46
C GLU A 19 -0.38 8.59 18.74
N VAL A 20 -0.37 8.40 17.42
CA VAL A 20 -1.57 8.12 16.62
C VAL A 20 -2.27 6.84 17.07
N PHE A 21 -1.54 5.87 17.61
CA PHE A 21 -2.14 4.61 18.07
C PHE A 21 -2.99 4.77 19.34
N ALA A 22 -2.84 5.85 20.09
CA ALA A 22 -3.70 6.14 21.25
C ALA A 22 -5.17 6.37 20.86
N TYR A 23 -5.44 6.70 19.58
CA TYR A 23 -6.80 6.85 19.05
C TYR A 23 -7.43 5.53 18.61
N ILE A 24 -6.68 4.43 18.60
CA ILE A 24 -7.20 3.12 18.19
C ILE A 24 -7.81 2.42 19.42
N PRO A 25 -9.12 2.11 19.42
CA PRO A 25 -9.76 1.43 20.53
C PRO A 25 -9.23 0.01 20.72
N SER A 26 -8.95 -0.35 21.96
CA SER A 26 -8.46 -1.68 22.32
C SER A 26 -9.54 -2.76 22.20
N GLY A 27 -9.15 -3.97 21.79
CA GLY A 27 -10.02 -5.15 21.85
C GLY A 27 -11.07 -5.24 20.74
N ILE A 28 -11.03 -4.36 19.73
CA ILE A 28 -11.91 -4.42 18.57
C ILE A 28 -11.11 -4.36 17.27
N ASN A 29 -11.66 -4.94 16.20
CA ASN A 29 -11.14 -4.73 14.86
C ASN A 29 -11.47 -3.29 14.43
N TYR A 30 -10.44 -2.49 14.21
CA TYR A 30 -10.57 -1.07 13.86
C TYR A 30 -9.86 -0.80 12.53
N SER A 31 -10.63 -0.37 11.51
CA SER A 31 -10.09 -0.06 10.19
C SER A 31 -9.41 1.31 10.19
N LEU A 32 -8.25 1.39 9.55
CA LEU A 32 -7.54 2.65 9.37
C LEU A 32 -8.34 3.59 8.44
N GLU A 33 -8.84 3.06 7.33
CA GLU A 33 -9.51 3.81 6.27
C GLU A 33 -10.89 4.31 6.68
N ARG A 34 -11.63 3.49 7.44
CA ARG A 34 -13.01 3.80 7.87
C ARG A 34 -13.09 4.38 9.29
N GLY A 35 -12.03 4.22 10.09
CA GLY A 35 -11.98 4.65 11.48
C GLY A 35 -10.94 5.74 11.70
N LEU A 36 -9.66 5.36 11.67
CA LEU A 36 -8.56 6.23 12.09
C LEU A 36 -8.43 7.47 11.21
N PHE A 37 -8.37 7.35 9.88
CA PHE A 37 -8.15 8.51 9.00
C PHE A 37 -9.28 9.55 9.08
N PRO A 38 -10.58 9.16 9.03
CA PRO A 38 -11.66 10.10 9.28
C PRO A 38 -11.55 10.79 10.65
N LEU A 39 -11.18 10.05 11.71
CA LEU A 39 -11.02 10.59 13.06
C LEU A 39 -9.88 11.62 13.12
N LEU A 40 -8.73 11.36 12.52
CA LEU A 40 -7.62 12.30 12.47
C LEU A 40 -8.01 13.59 11.75
N LEU A 41 -8.69 13.47 10.61
CA LEU A 41 -9.20 14.62 9.85
C LEU A 41 -10.23 15.43 10.65
N GLN A 42 -11.18 14.77 11.31
CA GLN A 42 -12.20 15.44 12.15
C GLN A 42 -11.58 16.22 13.31
N ASN A 43 -10.47 15.73 13.86
CA ASN A 43 -9.74 16.39 14.94
C ASN A 43 -8.70 17.43 14.43
N ASN A 44 -8.70 17.75 13.13
CA ASN A 44 -7.71 18.63 12.48
C ASN A 44 -6.25 18.21 12.77
N LEU A 45 -6.00 16.91 12.92
CA LEU A 45 -4.65 16.39 13.08
C LEU A 45 -3.95 16.26 11.72
N PRO A 46 -2.62 16.39 11.66
CA PRO A 46 -1.87 16.25 10.42
C PRO A 46 -2.08 14.87 9.77
N LEU A 47 -2.57 14.88 8.53
CA LEU A 47 -2.70 13.70 7.68
C LEU A 47 -2.31 14.07 6.25
N TYR A 48 -1.34 13.36 5.69
CA TYR A 48 -0.76 13.66 4.38
C TYR A 48 -0.77 12.44 3.47
N GLY A 49 -0.83 12.69 2.16
CA GLY A 49 -0.66 11.67 1.13
C GLY A 49 0.65 11.89 0.38
N TYR A 50 1.31 10.78 0.02
CA TYR A 50 2.48 10.79 -0.86
C TYR A 50 2.15 10.05 -2.16
N ILE A 51 2.33 10.71 -3.30
CA ILE A 51 2.10 10.11 -4.62
C ILE A 51 3.38 9.39 -5.05
N HIS A 52 3.31 8.06 -5.12
CA HIS A 52 4.39 7.23 -5.63
C HIS A 52 4.18 6.93 -7.12
N ASN A 53 5.20 7.21 -7.94
CA ASN A 53 5.21 6.93 -9.38
C ASN A 53 6.12 5.73 -9.69
N GLY A 54 5.77 4.56 -9.20
CA GLY A 54 6.52 3.34 -9.42
C GLY A 54 5.64 2.11 -9.47
N TYR A 55 6.27 0.94 -9.61
CA TYR A 55 5.55 -0.32 -9.71
C TYR A 55 4.87 -0.64 -8.38
N TRP A 56 3.56 -0.90 -8.45
CA TRP A 56 2.78 -1.38 -7.33
C TRP A 56 1.78 -2.42 -7.85
N LEU A 57 1.66 -3.53 -7.13
CA LEU A 57 0.69 -4.58 -7.42
C LEU A 57 0.19 -5.17 -6.09
N ASP A 58 -1.12 -5.09 -5.86
CA ASP A 58 -1.79 -5.80 -4.76
C ASP A 58 -1.89 -7.30 -5.09
N ILE A 59 -1.04 -8.13 -4.49
CA ILE A 59 -1.00 -9.58 -4.72
C ILE A 59 -2.04 -10.28 -3.84
N GLY A 60 -3.28 -10.31 -4.32
CA GLY A 60 -4.40 -11.00 -3.65
C GLY A 60 -4.83 -12.33 -4.30
N THR A 61 -4.30 -12.68 -5.48
CA THR A 61 -4.67 -13.90 -6.22
C THR A 61 -3.45 -14.59 -6.82
N VAL A 62 -3.60 -15.86 -7.22
CA VAL A 62 -2.55 -16.65 -7.87
C VAL A 62 -2.10 -16.01 -9.19
N GLU A 63 -3.03 -15.45 -9.96
CA GLU A 63 -2.76 -14.79 -11.22
C GLU A 63 -1.90 -13.54 -11.00
N LYS A 64 -2.23 -12.72 -9.99
CA LYS A 64 -1.44 -11.54 -9.64
C LYS A 64 -0.06 -11.92 -9.10
N TYR A 65 0.05 -13.03 -8.39
CA TYR A 65 1.34 -13.55 -7.95
C TYR A 65 2.23 -13.94 -9.14
N LEU A 66 1.69 -14.67 -10.12
CA LEU A 66 2.41 -15.00 -11.35
C LEU A 66 2.78 -13.74 -12.13
N GLN A 67 1.87 -12.77 -12.22
CA GLN A 67 2.11 -11.48 -12.86
C GLN A 67 3.29 -10.75 -12.24
N ALA A 68 3.38 -10.66 -10.91
CA ALA A 68 4.51 -10.04 -10.22
C ALA A 68 5.85 -10.69 -10.61
N ASN A 69 5.89 -12.01 -10.69
CA ASN A 69 7.10 -12.75 -11.09
C ASN A 69 7.49 -12.46 -12.54
N PHE A 70 6.53 -12.47 -13.47
CA PHE A 70 6.80 -12.13 -14.86
C PHE A 70 7.23 -10.67 -15.02
N ASP A 71 6.63 -9.74 -14.30
CA ASP A 71 6.99 -8.33 -14.32
C ASP A 71 8.43 -8.11 -13.83
N LEU A 72 8.84 -8.85 -12.80
CA LEU A 72 10.22 -8.85 -12.33
C LEU A 72 11.19 -9.41 -13.38
N MET A 73 10.90 -10.58 -13.96
CA MET A 73 11.76 -11.20 -14.98
C MET A 73 11.89 -10.35 -16.26
N ASN A 74 10.81 -9.66 -16.63
CA ASN A 74 10.78 -8.75 -17.78
C ASN A 74 11.37 -7.36 -17.48
N GLY A 75 11.90 -7.14 -16.26
CA GLY A 75 12.55 -5.88 -15.90
C GLY A 75 11.60 -4.71 -15.70
N LYS A 76 10.29 -4.93 -15.53
CA LYS A 76 9.33 -3.86 -15.20
C LYS A 76 9.50 -3.36 -13.76
N VAL A 77 10.14 -4.15 -12.92
CA VAL A 77 10.50 -3.80 -11.54
C VAL A 77 12.00 -3.86 -11.40
N SER A 78 12.61 -2.77 -10.92
CA SER A 78 14.01 -2.78 -10.50
C SER A 78 14.10 -3.36 -9.09
N ALA A 79 14.12 -4.68 -8.96
CA ALA A 79 14.49 -5.34 -7.71
C ALA A 79 15.95 -5.79 -7.75
N LEU A 80 16.53 -6.10 -6.59
CA LEU A 80 17.80 -6.80 -6.50
C LEU A 80 17.69 -8.06 -7.38
N ARG A 81 18.60 -8.17 -8.36
CA ARG A 81 18.67 -9.36 -9.22
C ARG A 81 18.67 -10.60 -8.33
N PRO A 82 17.88 -11.65 -8.63
CA PRO A 82 17.93 -12.89 -7.87
C PRO A 82 19.39 -13.32 -7.75
N LEU A 83 19.79 -13.68 -6.53
CA LEU A 83 21.13 -14.18 -6.22
C LEU A 83 21.30 -15.51 -6.98
N SER A 84 21.91 -15.41 -8.16
CA SER A 84 22.19 -16.49 -9.13
C SER A 84 21.12 -16.69 -10.23
N PRO A 85 21.53 -16.87 -11.50
CA PRO A 85 20.63 -17.26 -12.56
C PRO A 85 20.07 -18.66 -12.29
N PHE A 86 18.77 -18.81 -12.48
CA PHE A 86 18.12 -20.13 -12.53
C PHE A 86 18.79 -20.95 -13.64
N ARG A 87 19.45 -22.07 -13.26
CA ARG A 87 19.92 -23.10 -14.18
C ARG A 87 18.90 -24.25 -14.15
N PRO A 88 18.04 -24.40 -15.16
CA PRO A 88 17.28 -25.63 -15.32
C PRO A 88 18.25 -26.78 -15.61
N LEU A 89 17.97 -27.96 -15.04
CA LEU A 89 18.63 -29.23 -15.37
C LEU A 89 18.26 -29.69 -16.78
#